data_AF-A0A7X0JTU4-F1
#
_entry.id   AF-A0A7X0JTU4-F1
#
_cell.length_a   1.000
_cell.length_b   1.000
_cell.length_c   1.000
_cell.angle_alpha   90.00
_cell.angle_beta   90.00
_cell.angle_gamma   90.00
#
_symmetry.space_group_name_H-M   'P 1'
#
loop_
_entity.id
_entity.type
_entity.pdbx_description
1 polymer ?
#
loop_
_entity_poly.entity_id
_entity_poly.type
_entity_poly.pdbx_seq_one_letter_code
_entity_poly.pdbx_strand_id
1 'polypeptide(L)'
;MLKWICGTVNWSVYSLGRHTIKLYINGNIASEHDFDIAGFGQEFAKGISGSFTLTDFPETGESTVVEWSEALQNFGIVERN
;
A
#
# COMPACT_ATOMS: atom_id res chain seq x y z
N MET A 1 -12.64 -11.29 -23.62
CA MET A 1 -13.14 -10.12 -22.87
C MET A 1 -12.42 -10.12 -21.52
N LEU A 2 -11.34 -9.35 -21.37
CA LEU A 2 -10.61 -9.26 -20.10
C LEU A 2 -11.48 -8.43 -19.14
N LYS A 3 -12.02 -9.08 -18.11
CA LYS A 3 -12.74 -8.41 -17.03
C LYS A 3 -11.69 -7.86 -16.08
N TRP A 4 -11.35 -6.58 -16.25
CA TRP A 4 -10.55 -5.85 -15.27
C TRP A 4 -11.37 -5.75 -13.99
N ILE A 5 -11.00 -6.54 -12.98
CA ILE A 5 -11.54 -6.38 -11.63
C ILE A 5 -10.79 -5.19 -11.03
N CYS A 6 -11.38 -3.99 -11.16
CA CYS A 6 -11.06 -2.87 -10.30
C CYS A 6 -11.71 -3.15 -8.94
N GLY A 7 -11.06 -3.98 -8.13
CA GLY A 7 -11.45 -4.24 -6.75
C GLY A 7 -10.46 -3.55 -5.83
N THR A 8 -10.95 -2.84 -4.82
CA THR A 8 -10.10 -2.35 -3.74
C THR A 8 -9.62 -3.57 -2.93
N VAL A 9 -8.32 -3.76 -2.85
CA VAL A 9 -7.71 -4.77 -1.97
C VAL A 9 -7.63 -4.18 -0.56
N ASN A 10 -8.16 -4.91 0.41
CA ASN A 10 -7.89 -4.58 1.81
C ASN A 10 -6.49 -5.10 2.18
N TRP A 11 -5.53 -4.20 2.29
CA TRP A 11 -4.14 -4.56 2.62
C TRP A 11 -3.94 -4.98 4.08
N SER A 12 -4.87 -4.64 5.00
CA SER A 12 -4.72 -4.94 6.42
C SER A 12 -4.87 -6.42 6.78
N VAL A 13 -5.42 -7.24 5.87
CA VAL A 13 -5.57 -8.69 6.08
C VAL A 13 -4.28 -9.48 5.83
N TYR A 14 -3.29 -8.84 5.21
CA TYR A 14 -2.01 -9.48 4.94
C TYR A 14 -1.07 -9.30 6.14
N SER A 15 -0.22 -10.30 6.37
CA SER A 15 0.79 -10.21 7.43
C SER A 15 1.79 -9.10 7.14
N LEU A 16 2.44 -8.58 8.18
CA LEU A 16 3.57 -7.67 8.00
C LEU A 16 4.73 -8.36 7.25
N GLY A 17 5.56 -7.56 6.57
CA GLY A 17 6.77 -8.02 5.89
C GLY A 17 6.67 -8.02 4.36
N ARG A 18 7.60 -8.73 3.72
CA ARG A 18 7.75 -8.74 2.26
C ARG A 18 6.70 -9.62 1.59
N HIS A 19 6.03 -9.04 0.60
CA HIS A 19 5.08 -9.72 -0.29
C HIS A 19 5.48 -9.51 -1.73
N THR A 20 4.93 -10.36 -2.59
CA THR A 20 5.16 -10.30 -4.03
C THR A 20 3.81 -10.24 -4.74
N ILE A 21 3.60 -9.19 -5.55
CA ILE A 21 2.43 -9.09 -6.42
C ILE A 21 2.81 -9.60 -7.81
N LYS A 22 1.98 -10.50 -8.38
CA LYS A 22 2.18 -11.07 -9.71
C LYS A 22 0.97 -10.75 -10.59
N LEU A 23 1.22 -10.14 -11.74
CA LEU A 23 0.22 -9.93 -12.77
C LEU A 23 0.20 -11.12 -13.72
N TYR A 24 -0.93 -11.80 -13.84
CA TYR A 24 -1.11 -12.90 -14.79
C TYR A 24 -1.90 -12.45 -16.02
N ILE A 25 -1.37 -12.71 -17.22
CA ILE A 25 -2.05 -12.52 -18.50
C ILE A 25 -2.10 -13.89 -19.20
N ASN A 26 -3.32 -14.38 -19.47
CA ASN A 26 -3.55 -15.68 -20.07
C ASN A 26 -2.85 -16.85 -19.32
N GLY A 27 -2.79 -16.77 -17.99
CA GLY A 27 -2.16 -17.78 -17.14
C GLY A 27 -0.63 -17.67 -17.01
N ASN A 28 0.01 -16.76 -17.73
CA ASN A 28 1.46 -16.50 -17.62
C ASN A 28 1.72 -15.24 -16.80
N ILE A 29 2.81 -15.23 -16.03
CA ILE A 29 3.24 -14.03 -15.31
C ILE A 29 3.74 -12.99 -16.32
N ALA A 30 3.09 -11.83 -16.35
CA ALA A 30 3.46 -10.70 -17.18
C ALA A 30 4.34 -9.68 -16.44
N SER A 31 4.17 -9.55 -15.13
CA SER A 31 5.02 -8.71 -14.27
C SER A 31 4.98 -9.22 -12.83
N GLU A 32 6.06 -8.94 -12.09
CA GLU A 32 6.25 -9.30 -10.68
C GLU A 32 6.96 -8.17 -9.96
N HIS A 33 6.43 -7.77 -8.79
CA HIS A 33 7.03 -6.75 -7.95
C HIS A 33 6.98 -7.17 -6.48
N ASP A 34 8.09 -6.91 -5.79
CA ASP A 34 8.16 -7.06 -4.35
C ASP A 34 7.79 -5.75 -3.66
N PHE A 35 7.07 -5.85 -2.55
CA PHE A 35 6.71 -4.72 -1.70
C PHE A 35 6.64 -5.16 -0.25
N ASP A 36 6.92 -4.23 0.67
CA ASP A 36 6.82 -4.50 2.10
C ASP A 36 5.51 -3.93 2.66
N ILE A 37 4.78 -4.74 3.42
CA ILE A 37 3.64 -4.29 4.21
C ILE A 37 4.15 -3.92 5.60
N ALA A 38 4.10 -2.62 5.91
CA ALA A 38 4.38 -2.07 7.23
C ALA A 38 3.07 -1.65 7.91
N GLY A 39 2.99 -1.87 9.22
CA GLY A 39 1.79 -1.59 10.01
C GLY A 39 1.99 -2.03 11.45
N PHE A 40 0.91 -1.97 12.23
CA PHE A 40 0.99 -2.17 13.69
C PHE A 40 0.74 -3.63 14.13
N GLY A 41 0.52 -4.57 13.18
CA GLY A 41 0.37 -6.00 13.47
C GLY A 41 -0.87 -6.36 14.29
N GLN A 42 -1.85 -5.46 14.36
CA GLN A 42 -3.10 -5.59 15.10
C GLN A 42 -4.28 -5.29 14.17
N GLU A 43 -5.40 -6.00 14.33
CA GLU A 43 -6.57 -5.88 13.45
C GLU A 43 -7.16 -4.47 13.42
N PHE A 44 -7.01 -3.72 14.51
CA PHE A 44 -7.44 -2.32 14.61
C PHE A 44 -6.56 -1.55 15.59
N ALA A 45 -5.71 -0.68 15.08
CA ALA A 45 -4.83 0.16 15.88
C ALA A 45 -5.59 1.40 16.39
N LYS A 46 -5.54 1.66 17.70
CA LYS A 46 -6.23 2.79 18.36
C LYS A 46 -5.28 3.69 19.13
N GLY A 47 -5.62 4.97 19.21
CA GLY A 47 -4.87 5.99 19.95
C GLY A 47 -3.52 6.31 19.32
N ILE A 48 -3.36 6.04 18.03
CA ILE A 48 -2.12 6.27 17.29
C ILE A 48 -2.31 7.36 16.24
N SER A 49 -1.26 8.14 16.03
CA SER A 49 -1.20 9.20 15.03
C SER A 49 0.25 9.31 14.55
N GLY A 50 0.44 9.66 13.29
CA GLY A 50 1.78 9.85 12.76
C GLY A 50 1.73 10.30 11.31
N SER A 51 2.71 11.12 10.94
CA SER A 51 2.98 11.52 9.57
C SER A 51 4.37 11.05 9.18
N PHE A 52 4.53 10.68 7.91
CA PHE A 52 5.80 10.23 7.35
C PHE A 52 5.96 10.75 5.92
N THR A 53 7.18 11.15 5.57
CA THR A 53 7.52 11.57 4.21
C THR A 53 8.15 10.40 3.47
N LEU A 54 7.44 9.90 2.45
CA LEU A 54 7.96 8.96 1.47
C LEU A 54 8.81 9.73 0.47
N THR A 55 10.13 9.51 0.49
CA THR A 55 11.05 10.04 -0.52
C THR A 55 11.11 9.13 -1.73
N ASP A 56 11.40 9.70 -2.90
CA ASP A 56 11.46 8.98 -4.18
C ASP A 56 10.15 8.24 -4.52
N PHE A 57 9.02 8.85 -4.16
CA PHE A 57 7.68 8.30 -4.37
C PHE A 57 6.68 9.38 -4.78
N PRO A 58 5.84 9.14 -5.82
CA PRO A 58 5.76 7.90 -6.61
C PRO A 58 6.92 7.70 -7.60
N GLU A 59 7.66 8.75 -7.94
CA GLU A 59 8.84 8.68 -8.82
C GLU A 59 10.10 9.21 -8.12
N THR A 60 11.28 8.81 -8.64
CA THR A 60 12.58 9.27 -8.11
C THR A 60 12.68 10.80 -8.16
N GLY A 61 13.06 11.42 -7.03
CA GLY A 61 13.09 12.86 -6.86
C GLY A 61 11.79 13.50 -6.37
N GLU A 62 10.67 12.75 -6.33
CA GLU A 62 9.39 13.23 -5.76
C GLU A 62 9.24 12.84 -4.29
N SER A 63 8.44 13.60 -3.55
CA SER A 63 8.14 13.31 -2.14
C SER A 63 6.64 13.32 -1.87
N THR A 64 6.16 12.33 -1.14
CA THR A 64 4.76 12.25 -0.71
C THR A 64 4.67 12.19 0.80
N VAL A 65 3.91 13.09 1.41
CA VAL A 65 3.61 13.04 2.84
C VAL A 65 2.35 12.20 3.03
N VAL A 66 2.45 11.21 3.92
CA VAL A 66 1.34 10.36 4.31
C VAL A 66 1.06 10.49 5.80
N GLU A 67 -0.21 10.42 6.17
CA GLU A 67 -0.66 10.50 7.57
C GLU A 67 -1.55 9.32 7.93
N TRP A 68 -1.37 8.79 9.14
CA TRP A 68 -2.19 7.72 9.67
C TRP A 68 -3.62 8.21 9.97
N SER A 69 -4.60 7.51 9.41
CA SER A 69 -6.01 7.68 9.73
C SER A 69 -6.54 6.47 10.50
N GLU A 70 -6.79 6.65 11.80
CA GLU A 70 -7.39 5.61 12.64
C GLU A 70 -8.80 5.22 12.17
N ALA A 71 -9.59 6.17 11.66
CA ALA A 71 -10.93 5.88 11.15
C ALA A 71 -10.91 4.98 9.91
N LEU A 72 -9.87 5.10 9.09
CA LEU A 72 -9.70 4.32 7.85
C LEU A 72 -8.74 3.13 8.00
N GLN A 73 -8.05 3.02 9.15
CA GLN A 73 -6.97 2.06 9.40
C GLN A 73 -5.93 2.03 8.28
N ASN A 74 -5.57 3.20 7.77
CA ASN A 74 -4.63 3.33 6.66
C ASN A 74 -3.83 4.63 6.72
N PHE A 75 -2.81 4.72 5.86
CA PHE A 75 -2.12 5.97 5.58
C PHE A 75 -2.77 6.66 4.38
N GLY A 76 -3.24 7.89 4.57
CA GLY A 76 -3.74 8.75 3.52
C GLY A 76 -2.66 9.71 3.03
N ILE A 77 -2.63 10.01 1.72
CA ILE A 77 -1.75 11.06 1.19
C ILE A 77 -2.34 12.42 1.57
N VAL A 78 -1.55 13.25 2.23
CA VAL A 78 -1.95 14.60 2.66
C VAL A 78 -1.24 15.71 1.90
N GLU A 79 -0.04 15.43 1.36
CA GLU A 79 0.73 16.39 0.56
C GLU A 79 1.60 15.65 -0.48
N ARG A 80 1.83 16.29 -1.63
CA ARG A 80 2.79 15.85 -2.65
C ARG A 80 3.66 17.04 -3.03
N ASN A 81 4.97 16.83 -3.03
CA ASN A 81 5.98 17.83 -3.32
C ASN A 81 6.92 17.36 -4.42
#